data_AF-A0A4Q4WPG7-F1
#
_entry.id   AF-A0A4Q4WPG7-F1
#
_cell.length_a   1.000
_cell.length_b   1.000
_cell.length_c   1.000
_cell.angle_alpha   90.00
_cell.angle_beta   90.00
_cell.angle_gamma   90.00
#
_symmetry.space_group_name_H-M   'P 1'
#
loop_
_entity.id
_entity.type
_entity.pdbx_description
1 polymer ?
#
loop_
_entity_poly.entity_id
_entity_poly.type
_entity_poly.pdbx_seq_one_letter_code
_entity_poly.pdbx_strand_id
1 'polypeptide(L)'
;MTDNLGVDGSDKIPIVADTFCAQQNYSRPGSNAARVLLLPVGKTYNSFDVAAPKVTPDKIPMKGQQYDLTEQAKVTLPFHCFLQPTDQSSLDNIREPFLTVSRLIAWYVEGVWVNDTNGAFTRETVLKYGVSQTQHESMASSVGVEVSASYGIELASTSISLNYQSTQSSSASFTEYSEKKVTETINVPPHNATVLFSKNVWMKGARATGAVVIHSMEIGANDEVYYGGCEL
;
A
#
# COMPACT_ATOMS: atom_id res chain seq x y z
N MET A 1 6.09 -23.70 -24.48
CA MET A 1 6.41 -22.75 -23.40
C MET A 1 5.13 -22.57 -22.62
N THR A 2 5.13 -22.97 -21.36
CA THR A 2 4.04 -22.68 -20.42
C THR A 2 4.07 -21.18 -20.18
N ASP A 3 3.16 -20.45 -20.82
CA ASP A 3 2.96 -19.04 -20.54
C ASP A 3 2.53 -18.95 -19.06
N ASN A 4 3.37 -18.36 -18.21
CA ASN A 4 3.00 -17.94 -16.86
C ASN A 4 1.91 -16.87 -17.01
N LEU A 5 0.67 -17.33 -17.11
CA LEU A 5 -0.54 -16.55 -17.25
C LEU A 5 -0.79 -15.78 -15.95
N GLY A 6 -0.07 -14.68 -15.66
CA GLY A 6 -0.47 -13.59 -14.74
C GLY A 6 -0.92 -13.90 -13.29
N VAL A 7 -1.04 -15.17 -12.91
CA VAL A 7 -1.43 -15.65 -11.58
C VAL A 7 -0.21 -15.63 -10.64
N ASP A 8 1.01 -15.64 -11.21
CA ASP A 8 2.28 -15.68 -10.47
C ASP A 8 3.07 -14.36 -10.53
N GLY A 9 2.43 -13.20 -10.34
CA GLY A 9 3.16 -11.93 -10.20
C GLY A 9 4.10 -11.63 -11.39
N SER A 10 3.55 -11.62 -12.60
CA SER A 10 4.29 -11.36 -13.85
C SER A 10 4.38 -9.85 -14.16
N ASP A 11 5.32 -9.47 -15.03
CA ASP A 11 5.43 -8.11 -15.61
C ASP A 11 4.27 -7.81 -16.58
N LYS A 12 3.40 -8.79 -16.82
CA LYS A 12 2.23 -8.68 -17.69
C LYS A 12 1.00 -9.24 -17.02
N ILE A 13 -0.11 -8.51 -17.14
CA ILE A 13 -1.42 -8.93 -16.64
C ILE A 13 -2.33 -9.35 -17.81
N PRO A 14 -3.20 -10.36 -17.62
CA PRO A 14 -4.16 -10.74 -18.64
C PRO A 14 -5.21 -9.65 -18.82
N ILE A 15 -5.53 -9.33 -20.07
CA ILE A 15 -6.62 -8.43 -20.41
C ILE A 15 -7.93 -9.23 -20.39
N VAL A 16 -8.86 -8.82 -19.53
CA VAL A 16 -10.15 -9.49 -19.36
C VAL A 16 -11.14 -9.06 -20.45
N ALA A 17 -12.10 -9.93 -20.77
CA ALA A 17 -12.99 -9.84 -21.93
C ALA A 17 -13.85 -8.56 -22.03
N ASP A 18 -13.91 -7.72 -20.99
CA ASP A 18 -14.67 -6.46 -20.96
C ASP A 18 -13.81 -5.20 -21.14
N THR A 19 -12.54 -5.37 -21.54
CA THR A 19 -11.58 -4.26 -21.72
C THR A 19 -11.68 -3.57 -23.09
N PHE A 20 -12.49 -4.09 -24.01
CA PHE A 20 -12.58 -3.59 -25.38
C PHE A 20 -14.02 -3.32 -25.81
N CYS A 21 -14.21 -2.30 -26.65
CA CYS A 21 -15.42 -2.10 -27.43
C CYS A 21 -15.27 -2.81 -28.79
N ALA A 22 -16.29 -3.56 -29.21
CA ALA A 22 -16.26 -4.28 -30.49
C ALA A 22 -16.35 -3.31 -31.67
N GLN A 23 -15.50 -3.52 -32.69
CA GLN A 23 -15.53 -2.80 -33.96
C GLN A 23 -16.46 -3.54 -34.96
N GLN A 24 -17.23 -2.81 -35.78
CA GLN A 24 -18.29 -3.39 -36.65
C GLN A 24 -17.84 -4.50 -37.61
N ASN A 25 -16.55 -4.59 -37.97
CA ASN A 25 -16.03 -5.54 -38.96
C ASN A 25 -15.08 -6.59 -38.35
N TYR A 26 -15.30 -7.00 -37.11
CA TYR A 26 -14.48 -8.05 -36.49
C TYR A 26 -14.91 -9.46 -36.95
N SER A 27 -14.01 -10.18 -37.61
CA SER A 27 -14.15 -11.61 -37.88
C SER A 27 -13.42 -12.44 -36.82
N ARG A 28 -14.08 -13.46 -36.27
CA ARG A 28 -13.50 -14.34 -35.25
C ARG A 28 -12.22 -15.01 -35.80
N PRO A 29 -11.05 -14.85 -35.15
CA PRO A 29 -9.84 -15.55 -35.56
C PRO A 29 -10.00 -17.07 -35.39
N GLY A 30 -9.32 -17.85 -36.23
CA GLY A 30 -9.42 -19.32 -36.25
C GLY A 30 -9.12 -19.96 -34.89
N SER A 31 -9.65 -21.14 -34.63
CA SER A 31 -9.62 -21.84 -33.34
C SER A 31 -8.21 -22.09 -32.75
N ASN A 32 -7.16 -22.07 -33.57
CA ASN A 32 -5.75 -22.18 -33.14
C ASN A 32 -5.13 -20.86 -32.64
N ALA A 33 -5.90 -19.76 -32.66
CA ALA A 33 -5.45 -18.40 -32.36
C ALA A 33 -6.03 -17.82 -31.06
N ALA A 34 -6.59 -18.66 -30.17
CA ALA A 34 -6.91 -18.22 -28.81
C ALA A 34 -5.59 -17.81 -28.12
N ARG A 35 -5.38 -16.50 -28.06
CA ARG A 35 -4.27 -15.85 -27.37
C ARG A 35 -4.89 -14.94 -26.32
N VAL A 36 -4.42 -15.05 -25.09
CA VAL A 36 -4.76 -14.08 -24.05
C VAL A 36 -3.95 -12.82 -24.34
N LEU A 37 -4.62 -11.70 -24.55
CA LEU A 37 -3.92 -10.42 -24.64
C LEU A 37 -3.32 -10.10 -23.28
N LEU A 38 -2.06 -9.70 -23.28
CA LEU A 38 -1.33 -9.38 -22.06
C LEU A 38 -0.95 -7.89 -22.08
N LEU A 39 -1.32 -7.16 -21.04
CA LEU A 39 -0.92 -5.78 -20.85
C LEU A 39 0.41 -5.76 -20.08
N PRO A 40 1.49 -5.16 -20.62
CA PRO A 40 2.72 -4.97 -19.87
C PRO A 40 2.50 -3.92 -18.77
N VAL A 41 2.75 -4.32 -17.52
CA VAL A 41 2.71 -3.44 -16.35
C VAL A 41 4.07 -3.51 -15.70
N GLY A 42 4.91 -2.52 -16.03
CA GLY A 42 6.30 -2.46 -15.57
C GLY A 42 6.43 -2.36 -14.05
N LYS A 43 7.60 -2.75 -13.54
CA LYS A 43 7.95 -2.58 -12.12
C LYS A 43 8.37 -1.14 -11.88
N THR A 44 7.69 -0.48 -10.95
CA THR A 44 8.03 0.88 -10.51
C THR A 44 8.42 0.93 -9.04
N TYR A 45 8.87 -0.20 -8.47
CA TYR A 45 9.18 -0.30 -7.05
C TYR A 45 10.42 0.50 -6.66
N ASN A 46 10.26 1.45 -5.73
CA ASN A 46 11.34 2.21 -5.12
C ASN A 46 11.57 1.75 -3.67
N SER A 47 12.81 1.44 -3.32
CA SER A 47 13.19 1.12 -1.93
C SER A 47 13.10 2.36 -1.04
N PHE A 48 12.86 2.13 0.25
CA PHE A 48 12.83 3.18 1.26
C PHE A 48 14.09 3.11 2.13
N ASP A 49 15.13 3.77 1.65
CA ASP A 49 16.46 3.78 2.29
C ASP A 49 16.72 5.09 3.06
N VAL A 50 15.66 5.70 3.58
CA VAL A 50 15.72 6.97 4.31
C VAL A 50 16.00 6.72 5.80
N ALA A 51 17.01 7.40 6.34
CA ALA A 51 17.35 7.32 7.76
C ALA A 51 16.21 7.86 8.64
N ALA A 52 16.08 7.32 9.86
CA ALA A 52 15.07 7.78 10.80
C ALA A 52 15.26 9.28 11.17
N PRO A 53 14.17 10.03 11.39
CA PRO A 53 14.25 11.45 11.74
C PRO A 53 15.03 11.67 13.03
N LYS A 54 15.89 12.69 13.03
CA LYS A 54 16.58 13.15 14.25
C LYS A 54 15.64 14.01 15.09
N VAL A 55 15.64 13.75 16.39
CA VAL A 55 14.89 14.54 17.39
C VAL A 55 15.87 15.52 18.02
N THR A 56 15.50 16.79 18.05
CA THR A 56 16.26 17.86 18.73
C THR A 56 15.33 18.68 19.62
N PRO A 57 15.85 19.40 20.63
CA PRO A 57 15.02 20.10 21.61
C PRO A 57 14.18 21.22 20.98
N ASP A 58 14.68 21.83 19.91
CA ASP A 58 14.00 22.85 19.11
C ASP A 58 12.94 22.26 18.17
N LYS A 59 12.97 20.95 17.93
CA LYS A 59 12.13 20.28 16.93
C LYS A 59 11.68 18.88 17.38
N ILE A 60 10.95 18.84 18.49
CA ILE A 60 10.25 17.62 18.92
C ILE A 60 9.01 17.43 18.02
N PRO A 61 8.85 16.27 17.36
CA PRO A 61 7.70 15.98 16.49
C PRO A 61 6.38 15.90 17.24
N MET A 62 5.27 15.91 16.49
CA MET A 62 3.96 15.57 17.01
C MET A 62 3.60 14.11 16.67
N LYS A 63 2.83 13.46 17.54
CA LYS A 63 2.23 12.15 17.22
C LYS A 63 1.41 12.26 15.93
N GLY A 64 1.55 11.27 15.05
CA GLY A 64 0.89 11.24 13.74
C GLY A 64 1.64 11.96 12.63
N GLN A 65 2.74 12.64 12.95
CA GLN A 65 3.56 13.31 11.95
C GLN A 65 4.26 12.29 11.04
N GLN A 66 4.32 12.60 9.75
CA GLN A 66 4.95 11.80 8.71
C GLN A 66 6.24 12.48 8.23
N TYR A 67 7.27 11.68 7.97
CA TYR A 67 8.53 12.13 7.39
C TYR A 67 8.89 11.30 6.16
N ASP A 68 9.38 11.99 5.14
CA ASP A 68 9.92 11.39 3.92
C ASP A 68 8.93 10.47 3.18
N LEU A 69 7.67 10.91 3.09
CA LEU A 69 6.63 10.18 2.37
C LEU A 69 7.06 9.92 0.92
N THR A 70 7.20 8.64 0.59
CA THR A 70 7.74 8.16 -0.68
C THR A 70 6.72 7.23 -1.34
N GLU A 71 6.42 7.45 -2.63
CA GLU A 71 5.67 6.50 -3.44
C GLU A 71 6.60 5.33 -3.82
N GLN A 72 6.38 4.18 -3.20
CA GLN A 72 7.13 2.97 -3.49
C GLN A 72 6.69 2.34 -4.79
N ALA A 73 5.38 2.30 -5.07
CA ALA A 73 4.87 1.66 -6.28
C ALA A 73 3.56 2.29 -6.73
N LYS A 74 3.28 2.22 -8.03
CA LYS A 74 2.02 2.71 -8.61
C LYS A 74 1.63 1.88 -9.83
N VAL A 75 0.39 1.41 -9.83
CA VAL A 75 -0.23 0.69 -10.94
C VAL A 75 -1.41 1.51 -11.45
N THR A 76 -1.46 1.75 -12.77
CA THR A 76 -2.56 2.45 -13.43
C THR A 76 -3.23 1.52 -14.42
N LEU A 77 -4.52 1.24 -14.23
CA LEU A 77 -5.29 0.35 -15.09
C LEU A 77 -6.68 0.93 -15.36
N PRO A 78 -7.38 0.48 -16.42
CA PRO A 78 -8.78 0.80 -16.60
C PRO A 78 -9.61 0.46 -15.37
N PHE A 79 -10.66 1.25 -15.08
CA PHE A 79 -11.45 1.10 -13.85
C PHE A 79 -12.10 -0.28 -13.73
N HIS A 80 -12.46 -0.93 -14.84
CA HIS A 80 -13.09 -2.24 -14.85
C HIS A 80 -12.12 -3.38 -14.50
N CYS A 81 -10.81 -3.12 -14.43
CA CYS A 81 -9.86 -4.04 -13.82
C CYS A 81 -10.03 -4.10 -12.29
N PHE A 82 -10.52 -3.01 -11.69
CA PHE A 82 -10.71 -2.89 -10.25
C PHE A 82 -12.17 -3.13 -9.85
N LEU A 83 -13.09 -2.46 -10.55
CA LEU A 83 -14.51 -2.40 -10.24
C LEU A 83 -15.33 -3.12 -11.32
N GLN A 84 -16.62 -3.34 -11.06
CA GLN A 84 -17.51 -3.89 -12.08
C GLN A 84 -17.64 -2.93 -13.27
N PRO A 85 -17.78 -3.43 -14.52
CA PRO A 85 -17.99 -2.58 -15.70
C PRO A 85 -19.22 -1.67 -15.59
N THR A 86 -20.17 -2.03 -14.72
CA THR A 86 -21.40 -1.29 -14.44
C THR A 86 -21.29 -0.29 -13.28
N ASP A 87 -20.09 -0.07 -12.72
CA ASP A 87 -19.88 0.88 -11.63
C ASP A 87 -20.28 2.30 -12.05
N GLN A 88 -21.37 2.82 -11.45
CA GLN A 88 -21.96 4.09 -11.85
C GLN A 88 -21.00 5.27 -11.68
N SER A 89 -20.22 5.30 -10.59
CA SER A 89 -19.24 6.37 -10.35
C SER A 89 -18.20 6.42 -11.46
N SER A 90 -17.75 5.27 -11.95
CA SER A 90 -16.80 5.19 -13.06
C SER A 90 -17.42 5.47 -14.42
N LEU A 91 -18.68 5.08 -14.63
CA LEU A 91 -19.42 5.44 -15.85
C LEU A 91 -19.69 6.95 -15.93
N ASP A 92 -20.04 7.58 -14.82
CA ASP A 92 -20.20 9.04 -14.73
C ASP A 92 -18.89 9.78 -15.02
N ASN A 93 -17.75 9.14 -14.70
CA ASN A 93 -16.41 9.65 -14.92
C ASN A 93 -15.69 8.97 -16.10
N ILE A 94 -16.41 8.47 -17.11
CA ILE A 94 -15.82 7.69 -18.22
C ILE A 94 -14.77 8.46 -19.04
N ARG A 95 -14.74 9.80 -18.93
CA ARG A 95 -13.68 10.65 -19.51
C ARG A 95 -12.31 10.42 -18.87
N GLU A 96 -12.28 9.89 -17.65
CA GLU A 96 -11.10 9.44 -16.91
C GLU A 96 -11.23 7.95 -16.55
N PRO A 97 -11.14 7.04 -17.53
CA PRO A 97 -11.50 5.63 -17.35
C PRO A 97 -10.43 4.82 -16.60
N PHE A 98 -9.39 5.47 -16.08
CA PHE A 98 -8.27 4.81 -15.42
C PHE A 98 -8.25 5.12 -13.92
N LEU A 99 -7.96 4.09 -13.13
CA LEU A 99 -7.69 4.18 -11.71
C LEU A 99 -6.23 3.85 -11.44
N THR A 100 -5.72 4.42 -10.35
CA THR A 100 -4.38 4.19 -9.83
C THR A 100 -4.46 3.58 -8.45
N VAL A 101 -3.65 2.56 -8.21
CA VAL A 101 -3.35 2.05 -6.88
C VAL A 101 -1.88 2.28 -6.61
N SER A 102 -1.59 2.95 -5.49
CA SER A 102 -0.24 3.31 -5.08
C SER A 102 0.07 2.77 -3.70
N ARG A 103 1.31 2.34 -3.53
CA ARG A 103 1.91 1.99 -2.24
C ARG A 103 2.83 3.13 -1.84
N LEU A 104 2.56 3.78 -0.72
CA LEU A 104 3.39 4.82 -0.13
C LEU A 104 4.02 4.31 1.16
N ILE A 105 5.14 4.89 1.56
CA ILE A 105 5.82 4.60 2.83
C ILE A 105 6.39 5.89 3.42
N ALA A 106 6.44 5.97 4.75
CA ALA A 106 7.03 7.09 5.47
C ALA A 106 7.48 6.62 6.86
N TRP A 107 8.34 7.42 7.50
CA TRP A 107 8.48 7.37 8.95
C TRP A 107 7.25 8.02 9.60
N TYR A 108 6.64 7.32 10.53
CA TYR A 108 5.44 7.74 11.25
C TYR A 108 5.74 7.85 12.75
N VAL A 109 5.24 8.92 13.37
CA VAL A 109 5.45 9.17 14.80
C VAL A 109 4.32 8.51 15.61
N GLU A 110 4.62 7.37 16.22
CA GLU A 110 3.68 6.58 17.02
C GLU A 110 3.38 7.22 18.39
N GLY A 111 4.40 7.85 18.97
CA GLY A 111 4.31 8.44 20.28
C GLY A 111 5.46 9.38 20.58
N VAL A 112 5.15 10.37 21.42
CA VAL A 112 6.07 11.42 21.86
C VAL A 112 5.86 11.58 23.36
N TRP A 113 6.94 11.49 24.13
CA TRP A 113 6.90 11.63 25.57
C TRP A 113 8.00 12.58 26.01
N VAL A 114 7.60 13.68 26.63
CA VAL A 114 8.49 14.71 27.17
C VAL A 114 8.49 14.58 28.68
N ASN A 115 9.67 14.46 29.29
CA ASN A 115 9.84 14.40 30.73
C ASN A 115 10.63 15.60 31.22
N ASP A 116 9.92 16.63 31.65
CA ASP A 116 10.50 17.84 32.27
C ASP A 116 10.61 17.71 33.80
N THR A 117 10.65 16.48 34.32
CA THR A 117 10.71 16.22 35.76
C THR A 117 12.03 15.57 36.15
N ASN A 118 12.34 15.60 37.45
CA ASN A 118 13.56 14.99 37.99
C ASN A 118 13.48 13.45 38.10
N GLY A 119 12.32 12.85 37.90
CA GLY A 119 12.10 11.41 38.00
C GLY A 119 11.88 10.77 36.64
N ALA A 120 12.44 9.58 36.41
CA ALA A 120 12.11 8.80 35.22
C ALA A 120 10.67 8.28 35.31
N PHE A 121 10.00 8.13 34.17
CA PHE A 121 8.73 7.42 34.12
C PHE A 121 8.70 6.42 32.97
N THR A 122 7.86 5.40 33.11
CA THR A 122 7.64 4.39 32.09
C THR A 122 6.28 4.59 31.43
N ARG A 123 6.21 4.34 30.13
CA ARG A 123 4.96 4.27 29.35
C ARG A 123 4.90 2.95 28.61
N GLU A 124 3.69 2.48 28.38
CA GLU A 124 3.43 1.36 27.49
C GLU A 124 2.63 1.86 26.30
N THR A 125 2.96 1.37 25.11
CA THR A 125 2.19 1.63 23.91
C THR A 125 2.00 0.33 23.14
N VAL A 126 0.81 0.16 22.56
CA VAL A 126 0.50 -1.01 21.73
C VAL A 126 0.57 -0.59 20.27
N LEU A 127 1.53 -1.15 19.56
CA LEU A 127 1.67 -1.00 18.11
C LEU A 127 0.90 -2.10 17.42
N LYS A 128 0.12 -1.72 16.40
CA LYS A 128 -0.56 -2.65 15.51
C LYS A 128 0.12 -2.58 14.15
N TYR A 129 0.48 -3.72 13.59
CA TYR A 129 1.06 -3.82 12.25
C TYR A 129 0.30 -4.86 11.44
N GLY A 130 0.43 -4.79 10.12
CA GLY A 130 -0.38 -5.54 9.18
C GLY A 130 -1.73 -4.92 8.86
N VAL A 131 -2.55 -5.68 8.11
CA VAL A 131 -3.85 -5.24 7.60
C VAL A 131 -4.94 -5.91 8.43
N SER A 132 -5.77 -5.11 9.09
CA SER A 132 -6.96 -5.65 9.77
C SER A 132 -8.02 -6.10 8.77
N GLN A 133 -8.87 -7.04 9.17
CA GLN A 133 -9.98 -7.53 8.33
C GLN A 133 -10.87 -6.38 7.82
N THR A 134 -11.18 -5.41 8.69
CA THR A 134 -12.01 -4.25 8.31
C THR A 134 -11.34 -3.37 7.26
N GLN A 135 -10.03 -3.16 7.35
CA GLN A 135 -9.28 -2.38 6.35
C GLN A 135 -9.24 -3.11 5.01
N HIS A 136 -9.01 -4.42 5.04
CA HIS A 136 -9.06 -5.29 3.87
C HIS A 136 -10.42 -5.20 3.15
N GLU A 137 -11.52 -5.40 3.88
CA GLU A 137 -12.89 -5.35 3.33
C GLU A 137 -13.23 -3.96 2.79
N SER A 138 -12.78 -2.89 3.46
CA SER A 138 -13.01 -1.52 3.03
C SER A 138 -12.27 -1.17 1.73
N MET A 139 -11.01 -1.62 1.59
CA MET A 139 -10.23 -1.42 0.38
C MET A 139 -10.81 -2.23 -0.79
N ALA A 140 -11.17 -3.49 -0.56
CA ALA A 140 -11.76 -4.36 -1.58
C ALA A 140 -13.08 -3.78 -2.11
N SER A 141 -13.96 -3.33 -1.21
CA SER A 141 -15.25 -2.74 -1.59
C SER A 141 -15.14 -1.38 -2.27
N SER A 142 -14.16 -0.54 -1.87
CA SER A 142 -14.06 0.84 -2.37
C SER A 142 -13.31 0.96 -3.68
N VAL A 143 -12.21 0.20 -3.83
CA VAL A 143 -11.28 0.34 -4.96
C VAL A 143 -10.93 -0.98 -5.62
N GLY A 144 -11.59 -2.08 -5.24
CA GLY A 144 -11.42 -3.37 -5.91
C GLY A 144 -10.04 -4.00 -5.72
N VAL A 145 -9.36 -3.66 -4.61
CA VAL A 145 -8.04 -4.18 -4.28
C VAL A 145 -8.10 -4.93 -2.96
N GLU A 146 -7.62 -6.15 -2.96
CA GLU A 146 -7.43 -6.94 -1.77
C GLU A 146 -5.96 -6.94 -1.35
N VAL A 147 -5.73 -6.80 -0.04
CA VAL A 147 -4.39 -6.90 0.55
C VAL A 147 -4.41 -7.93 1.67
N SER A 148 -3.54 -8.94 1.59
CA SER A 148 -3.54 -10.09 2.50
C SER A 148 -2.15 -10.69 2.67
N ALA A 149 -1.90 -11.28 3.84
CA ALA A 149 -0.66 -11.99 4.12
C ALA A 149 -0.48 -13.28 3.29
N SER A 150 -1.57 -13.82 2.73
CA SER A 150 -1.53 -15.07 1.95
C SER A 150 -1.13 -14.85 0.50
N TYR A 151 -1.51 -13.72 -0.09
CA TYR A 151 -1.40 -13.48 -1.54
C TYR A 151 -0.93 -12.06 -1.90
N GLY A 152 -0.60 -11.23 -0.90
CA GLY A 152 -0.08 -9.89 -1.12
C GLY A 152 -1.15 -8.93 -1.59
N ILE A 153 -0.97 -8.29 -2.74
CA ILE A 153 -1.89 -7.32 -3.34
C ILE A 153 -2.50 -7.92 -4.61
N GLU A 154 -3.83 -7.99 -4.67
CA GLU A 154 -4.57 -8.54 -5.81
C GLU A 154 -5.78 -7.66 -6.19
N LEU A 155 -6.21 -7.79 -7.44
CA LEU A 155 -7.47 -7.21 -7.93
C LEU A 155 -8.65 -8.10 -7.52
N ALA A 156 -9.56 -7.58 -6.70
CA ALA A 156 -10.68 -8.33 -6.12
C ALA A 156 -11.60 -8.96 -7.17
N SER A 157 -11.83 -8.25 -8.28
CA SER A 157 -12.74 -8.68 -9.34
C SER A 157 -12.18 -9.76 -10.27
N THR A 158 -10.86 -9.91 -10.33
CA THR A 158 -10.18 -10.75 -11.34
C THR A 158 -9.14 -11.70 -10.77
N SER A 159 -8.82 -11.58 -9.47
CA SER A 159 -7.74 -12.31 -8.77
C SER A 159 -6.38 -12.18 -9.47
N ILE A 160 -6.14 -11.06 -10.16
CA ILE A 160 -4.85 -10.76 -10.78
C ILE A 160 -3.93 -10.19 -9.71
N SER A 161 -2.73 -10.77 -9.58
CA SER A 161 -1.71 -10.30 -8.64
C SER A 161 -0.98 -9.05 -9.11
N LEU A 162 -0.84 -8.08 -8.21
CA LEU A 162 -0.08 -6.83 -8.39
C LEU A 162 1.24 -6.83 -7.58
N ASN A 163 1.65 -7.99 -7.09
CA ASN A 163 2.84 -8.13 -6.23
C ASN A 163 4.13 -7.74 -6.94
N TYR A 164 4.28 -8.11 -8.21
CA TYR A 164 5.47 -7.77 -9.01
C TYR A 164 5.75 -6.27 -9.04
N GLN A 165 4.68 -5.49 -9.16
CA GLN A 165 4.75 -4.04 -9.22
C GLN A 165 5.02 -3.43 -7.84
N SER A 166 4.71 -4.17 -6.77
CA SER A 166 4.65 -3.66 -5.39
C SER A 166 5.77 -4.16 -4.48
N THR A 167 6.65 -5.05 -4.93
CA THR A 167 7.75 -5.61 -4.11
C THR A 167 9.11 -5.54 -4.79
N GLN A 168 10.16 -5.44 -3.97
CA GLN A 168 11.55 -5.50 -4.46
C GLN A 168 11.96 -6.93 -4.83
N SER A 169 11.54 -7.92 -4.04
CA SER A 169 11.88 -9.35 -4.20
C SER A 169 10.82 -10.12 -4.98
N SER A 170 11.24 -11.22 -5.61
CA SER A 170 10.34 -12.28 -6.10
C SER A 170 9.83 -13.19 -4.97
N SER A 171 9.96 -12.78 -3.70
CA SER A 171 9.58 -13.62 -2.56
C SER A 171 8.08 -13.51 -2.31
N ALA A 172 7.40 -14.65 -2.22
CA ALA A 172 5.98 -14.76 -1.89
C ALA A 172 5.66 -14.60 -0.38
N SER A 173 6.56 -13.98 0.40
CA SER A 173 6.34 -13.76 1.84
C SER A 173 5.68 -12.41 2.07
N PHE A 174 4.38 -12.42 2.37
CA PHE A 174 3.60 -11.20 2.64
C PHE A 174 3.27 -11.03 4.12
N THR A 175 4.16 -11.53 4.99
CA THR A 175 3.99 -11.49 6.45
C THR A 175 3.82 -10.08 7.01
N GLU A 176 4.26 -9.05 6.27
CA GLU A 176 4.01 -7.63 6.58
C GLU A 176 2.52 -7.26 6.65
N TYR A 177 1.64 -8.00 5.98
CA TYR A 177 0.20 -7.75 6.02
C TYR A 177 -0.53 -8.54 7.12
N SER A 178 0.17 -9.40 7.86
CA SER A 178 -0.45 -10.16 8.95
C SER A 178 -0.73 -9.24 10.13
N GLU A 179 -2.02 -9.11 10.51
CA GLU A 179 -2.38 -8.31 11.68
C GLU A 179 -1.75 -8.89 12.95
N LYS A 180 -0.95 -8.07 13.63
CA LYS A 180 -0.33 -8.41 14.92
C LYS A 180 -0.27 -7.18 15.82
N LYS A 181 -0.05 -7.44 17.11
CA LYS A 181 0.07 -6.42 18.14
C LYS A 181 1.34 -6.66 18.95
N VAL A 182 2.14 -5.62 19.14
CA VAL A 182 3.31 -5.64 20.02
C VAL A 182 3.14 -4.53 21.05
N THR A 183 3.40 -4.86 22.31
CA THR A 183 3.41 -3.89 23.40
C THR A 183 4.86 -3.48 23.66
N GLU A 184 5.15 -2.20 23.48
CA GLU A 184 6.44 -1.60 23.75
C GLU A 184 6.42 -0.88 25.10
N THR A 185 7.39 -1.19 25.95
CA THR A 185 7.60 -0.52 27.24
C THR A 185 8.74 0.48 27.10
N ILE A 186 8.45 1.73 27.40
CA ILE A 186 9.30 2.89 27.07
C ILE A 186 9.68 3.59 28.36
N ASN A 187 10.97 3.63 28.65
CA ASN A 187 11.52 4.41 29.75
C ASN A 187 11.87 5.82 29.25
N VAL A 188 11.34 6.85 29.92
CA VAL A 188 11.61 8.25 29.61
C VAL A 188 12.45 8.83 30.74
N PRO A 189 13.77 9.06 30.51
CA PRO A 189 14.66 9.61 31.53
C PRO A 189 14.23 11.02 31.98
N PRO A 190 14.70 11.49 33.15
CA PRO A 190 14.53 12.88 33.56
C PRO A 190 15.10 13.85 32.52
N HIS A 191 14.46 15.00 32.33
CA HIS A 191 14.89 16.07 31.41
C HIS A 191 15.16 15.60 29.98
N ASN A 192 14.36 14.65 29.49
CA ASN A 192 14.51 14.08 28.15
C ASN A 192 13.18 13.98 27.41
N ALA A 193 13.25 14.08 26.10
CA ALA A 193 12.19 13.71 25.18
C ALA A 193 12.53 12.36 24.53
N THR A 194 11.56 11.45 24.51
CA THR A 194 11.63 10.18 23.78
C THR A 194 10.51 10.16 22.73
N VAL A 195 10.86 9.76 21.51
CA VAL A 195 9.96 9.65 20.37
C VAL A 195 10.08 8.27 19.78
N LEU A 196 8.93 7.65 19.51
CA LEU A 196 8.84 6.37 18.84
C LEU A 196 8.44 6.59 17.38
N PHE A 197 9.29 6.13 16.48
CA PHE A 197 9.06 6.11 15.05
C PHE A 197 8.84 4.67 14.58
N SER A 198 7.94 4.49 13.63
CA SER A 198 7.72 3.25 12.89
C SER A 198 7.74 3.55 11.39
N LYS A 199 7.93 2.52 10.57
CA LYS A 199 7.64 2.63 9.13
C LYS A 199 6.17 2.29 8.93
N ASN A 200 5.41 3.23 8.37
CA ASN A 200 4.03 2.97 7.95
C ASN A 200 3.94 2.99 6.44
N VAL A 201 3.10 2.10 5.93
CA VAL A 201 2.77 1.95 4.52
C VAL A 201 1.33 2.40 4.32
N TRP A 202 1.06 3.11 3.24
CA TRP A 202 -0.31 3.44 2.84
C TRP A 202 -0.60 2.84 1.48
N MET A 203 -1.77 2.23 1.36
CA MET A 203 -2.32 1.80 0.09
C MET A 203 -3.41 2.78 -0.30
N LYS A 204 -3.23 3.44 -1.46
CA LYS A 204 -4.09 4.52 -1.91
C LYS A 204 -4.64 4.22 -3.30
N GLY A 205 -5.96 4.15 -3.41
CA GLY A 205 -6.70 4.10 -4.66
C GLY A 205 -7.22 5.48 -5.06
N ALA A 206 -6.97 5.90 -6.29
CA ALA A 206 -7.35 7.21 -6.82
C ALA A 206 -7.71 7.14 -8.30
N ARG A 207 -8.37 8.16 -8.83
CA ARG A 207 -8.49 8.36 -10.30
C ARG A 207 -7.11 8.66 -10.89
N ALA A 208 -6.88 8.38 -12.17
CA ALA A 208 -5.54 8.46 -12.77
C ALA A 208 -4.83 9.81 -12.68
N THR A 209 -5.59 10.91 -12.59
CA THR A 209 -5.06 12.27 -12.36
C THR A 209 -4.53 12.46 -10.92
N GLY A 210 -4.83 11.54 -10.00
CA GLY A 210 -4.43 11.57 -8.59
C GLY A 210 -5.18 12.59 -7.75
N ALA A 211 -5.97 13.47 -8.37
CA ALA A 211 -6.69 14.57 -7.72
C ALA A 211 -7.84 14.08 -6.83
N VAL A 212 -8.48 12.97 -7.22
CA VAL A 212 -9.57 12.36 -6.45
C VAL A 212 -9.08 11.05 -5.86
N VAL A 213 -8.91 11.05 -4.54
CA VAL A 213 -8.63 9.84 -3.76
C VAL A 213 -9.97 9.16 -3.49
N ILE A 214 -10.10 7.92 -3.96
CA ILE A 214 -11.31 7.11 -3.75
C ILE A 214 -11.24 6.46 -2.37
N HIS A 215 -10.08 5.88 -2.04
CA HIS A 215 -9.84 5.26 -0.75
C HIS A 215 -8.36 5.28 -0.40
N SER A 216 -8.04 5.32 0.89
CA SER A 216 -6.69 5.14 1.39
C SER A 216 -6.74 4.38 2.70
N MET A 217 -5.90 3.36 2.84
CA MET A 217 -5.71 2.63 4.09
C MET A 217 -4.27 2.71 4.56
N GLU A 218 -4.10 2.74 5.87
CA GLU A 218 -2.80 2.73 6.56
C GLU A 218 -2.49 1.32 7.07
N ILE A 219 -1.23 0.92 6.93
CA ILE A 219 -0.70 -0.40 7.27
C ILE A 219 0.61 -0.15 8.04
N GLY A 220 0.69 -0.56 9.30
CA GLY A 220 1.99 -0.60 9.99
C GLY A 220 2.89 -1.62 9.29
N ALA A 221 4.07 -1.21 8.81
CA ALA A 221 4.85 -2.02 7.88
C ALA A 221 5.48 -3.25 8.54
N ASN A 222 5.94 -3.13 9.78
CA ASN A 222 6.53 -4.20 10.57
C ASN A 222 6.60 -3.81 12.05
N ASP A 223 7.22 -4.67 12.86
CA ASP A 223 7.56 -4.44 14.26
C ASP A 223 8.91 -3.72 14.45
N GLU A 224 9.57 -3.28 13.36
CA GLU A 224 10.79 -2.48 13.48
C GLU A 224 10.44 -1.06 13.91
N VAL A 225 10.90 -0.71 15.10
CA VAL A 225 10.72 0.61 15.68
C VAL A 225 12.05 1.31 15.86
N TYR A 226 12.03 2.63 15.75
CA TYR A 226 13.17 3.48 16.03
C TYR A 226 12.85 4.45 17.15
N TYR A 227 13.70 4.46 18.16
CA TYR A 227 13.62 5.41 19.26
C TYR A 227 14.55 6.59 18.96
N GLY A 228 13.96 7.76 18.76
CA GLY A 228 14.67 9.03 18.77
C GLY A 228 14.52 9.70 20.14
N GLY A 229 15.49 10.51 20.54
CA GLY A 229 15.36 11.30 21.75
C GLY A 229 16.38 12.42 21.85
N CYS A 230 16.11 13.37 22.74
CA CYS A 230 16.99 14.48 23.05
C CYS A 230 16.85 14.91 24.52
N GLU A 231 17.92 15.44 25.08
CA GLU A 231 17.90 16.16 26.35
C GLU A 231 17.19 17.50 26.19
N LEU A 232 16.39 17.93 27.16
CA LEU A 232 15.56 19.14 27.10
C LEU A 232 16.33 20.42 27.48
#